data_AF-A0A640W490-F1
#
_entry.id   AF-A0A640W490-F1
#
_cell.length_a   1.000
_cell.length_b   1.000
_cell.length_c   1.000
_cell.angle_alpha   90.00
_cell.angle_beta   90.00
_cell.angle_gamma   90.00
#
_symmetry.space_group_name_H-M   'P 1'
#
loop_
_entity.id
_entity.type
_entity.pdbx_description
1 polymer ?
#
loop_
_entity_poly.entity_id
_entity_poly.type
_entity_poly.pdbx_seq_one_letter_code
_entity_poly.pdbx_strand_id
1 'polypeptide(L)'
;MIVRCPNCGYEFVIGDETTGQCPRCKIKLAFVKGNEVVEKVDIKKIEQEIDAIPATPRKPDIDIEEIDDGIDIERKVDELIG
;
A
#
# COMPACT_ATOMS: atom_id res chain seq x y z
N MET A 1 20.31 -24.31 -6.87
CA MET A 1 20.97 -23.89 -5.61
C MET A 1 20.60 -24.87 -4.51
N ILE A 2 21.57 -25.33 -3.69
CA ILE A 2 21.24 -26.15 -2.52
C ILE A 2 20.91 -25.21 -1.37
N VAL A 3 19.76 -25.44 -0.72
CA VAL A 3 19.32 -24.69 0.45
C VAL A 3 18.97 -25.64 1.59
N ARG A 4 19.21 -25.18 2.81
CA ARG A 4 18.90 -25.91 4.03
C ARG A 4 17.68 -25.28 4.70
N CYS A 5 16.66 -26.07 4.99
CA CYS A 5 15.48 -25.60 5.70
C CYS A 5 15.87 -25.17 7.13
N PRO A 6 15.60 -23.92 7.57
CA PRO A 6 15.91 -23.48 8.93
C PRO A 6 15.02 -24.14 9.99
N ASN A 7 13.85 -24.66 9.60
CA ASN A 7 12.91 -25.29 10.53
C ASN A 7 13.22 -26.77 10.81
N CYS A 8 13.54 -27.56 9.78
CA CYS A 8 13.74 -29.02 9.93
C CYS A 8 15.13 -29.52 9.55
N GLY A 9 16.02 -28.63 9.10
CA GLY A 9 17.39 -28.96 8.72
C GLY A 9 17.54 -29.75 7.41
N TYR A 10 16.45 -30.07 6.72
CA TYR A 10 16.48 -30.82 5.45
C TYR A 10 17.10 -29.97 4.33
N GLU A 11 17.99 -30.59 3.56
CA GLU A 11 18.67 -29.97 2.42
C GLU A 11 17.98 -30.39 1.12
N PHE A 12 17.73 -29.42 0.25
CA PHE A 12 17.05 -29.66 -1.02
C PHE A 12 17.50 -28.64 -2.07
N VAL A 13 17.26 -28.98 -3.34
CA VAL A 13 17.62 -28.13 -4.47
C VAL A 13 16.43 -27.25 -4.81
N ILE A 14 16.69 -25.96 -4.97
CA ILE A 14 15.75 -25.00 -5.56
C ILE A 14 16.30 -24.49 -6.89
N GLY A 15 15.39 -24.17 -7.82
CA GLY A 15 15.72 -23.57 -9.10
C GLY A 15 15.84 -22.05 -8.99
N ASP A 16 15.16 -21.37 -9.90
CA ASP A 16 15.10 -19.92 -9.98
C ASP A 16 13.93 -19.30 -9.20
N GLU A 17 13.41 -19.99 -8.21
CA GLU A 17 12.29 -19.53 -7.42
C GLU A 17 12.76 -18.60 -6.29
N THR A 18 12.02 -17.52 -6.03
CA THR A 18 12.25 -16.59 -4.91
C THR A 18 11.46 -16.98 -3.66
N THR A 19 10.48 -17.88 -3.80
CA THR A 19 9.68 -18.43 -2.71
C THR A 19 9.39 -19.89 -2.97
N GLY A 20 9.13 -20.67 -1.92
CA GLY A 20 8.76 -22.07 -2.06
C GLY A 20 8.40 -22.72 -0.73
N GLN A 21 8.29 -24.04 -0.72
CA GLN A 21 8.02 -24.80 0.50
C GLN A 21 9.09 -25.85 0.75
N CYS A 22 9.40 -26.11 2.02
CA CYS A 22 10.23 -27.24 2.36
C CYS A 22 9.51 -28.55 2.00
N PRO A 23 10.11 -29.46 1.21
CA PRO A 23 9.47 -30.73 0.84
C PRO A 23 9.21 -31.66 2.04
N ARG A 24 9.90 -31.44 3.17
CA ARG A 24 9.76 -32.26 4.38
C ARG A 24 8.74 -31.71 5.38
N CYS A 25 8.91 -30.45 5.82
CA CYS A 25 8.04 -29.87 6.85
C CYS A 25 6.97 -28.92 6.31
N LYS A 26 6.91 -28.71 4.99
CA LYS A 26 5.92 -27.88 4.28
C LYS A 26 5.86 -26.41 4.72
N ILE A 27 6.86 -25.93 5.46
CA ILE A 27 6.96 -24.52 5.82
C ILE A 27 7.22 -23.69 4.56
N LYS A 28 6.58 -22.52 4.47
CA LYS A 28 6.85 -21.55 3.40
C LYS A 28 8.19 -20.88 3.66
N LEU A 29 8.99 -20.74 2.62
CA LEU A 29 10.33 -20.18 2.65
C LEU A 29 10.45 -19.11 1.57
N ALA A 30 11.18 -18.04 1.88
CA ALA A 30 11.66 -17.08 0.89
C ALA A 30 13.14 -17.35 0.64
N PHE A 31 13.55 -17.38 -0.62
CA PHE A 31 14.91 -17.62 -1.05
C PHE A 31 15.46 -16.31 -1.61
N VAL A 32 16.48 -15.77 -0.92
CA VAL A 32 17.13 -14.52 -1.32
C VAL A 32 18.07 -14.81 -2.49
N LYS A 33 17.88 -14.13 -3.62
CA LYS A 33 18.75 -14.32 -4.80
C LYS A 33 19.76 -13.18 -4.88
N GLY A 34 21.01 -13.47 -4.54
CA GLY A 34 22.13 -12.52 -4.68
C GLY A 34 22.26 -11.54 -3.51
N ASN A 35 22.86 -10.37 -3.78
CA ASN A 35 23.09 -9.28 -2.82
C ASN A 35 21.82 -8.45 -2.55
N GLU A 36 20.66 -9.08 -2.40
CA GLU A 36 19.47 -8.36 -1.92
C GLU A 36 19.72 -7.89 -0.49
N VAL A 37 19.85 -6.57 -0.34
CA VAL A 37 19.99 -5.92 0.97
C VAL A 37 18.62 -5.99 1.64
N VAL A 38 18.44 -6.98 2.51
CA VAL A 38 17.28 -7.01 3.41
C VAL A 38 17.51 -5.96 4.49
N GLU A 39 17.04 -4.74 4.24
CA GLU A 39 17.04 -3.69 5.25
C GLU A 39 16.05 -4.06 6.36
N LYS A 40 16.55 -4.24 7.58
CA LYS A 40 15.69 -4.38 8.75
C LYS A 40 15.00 -3.05 9.00
N VAL A 41 13.69 -3.04 8.74
CA VAL A 41 12.84 -1.89 9.07
C VAL A 41 12.62 -1.85 10.57
N ASP A 42 13.01 -0.76 11.23
CA ASP A 42 12.72 -0.53 12.64
C ASP A 42 11.31 0.06 12.78
N ILE A 43 10.36 -0.80 13.12
CA ILE A 43 8.93 -0.45 13.23
C ILE A 43 8.73 0.67 14.25
N LYS A 44 9.51 0.71 15.35
CA LYS A 44 9.35 1.73 16.40
C LYS A 44 9.68 3.13 15.90
N LYS A 45 10.65 3.23 14.98
CA LYS A 45 11.03 4.51 14.40
C LYS A 45 9.90 5.05 13.51
N ILE A 46 9.26 4.18 12.75
CA ILE A 46 8.12 4.55 11.90
C ILE A 46 6.94 5.04 12.74
N GLU A 47 6.63 4.35 13.84
CA GLU A 47 5.55 4.77 14.76
C GLU A 47 5.78 6.18 15.31
N GLN A 48 7.02 6.50 15.72
CA GLN A 48 7.38 7.85 16.19
C GLN A 48 7.24 8.91 15.10
N GLU A 49 7.58 8.59 13.85
CA GLU A 49 7.42 9.51 12.72
C GLU A 49 5.95 9.78 12.42
N ILE A 50 5.07 8.77 12.54
CA ILE A 50 3.62 8.93 12.37
C ILE A 50 3.03 9.84 13.45
N ASP A 51 3.40 9.61 14.71
CA ASP A 51 2.93 10.42 15.84
C ASP A 51 3.38 11.89 15.73
N ALA A 52 4.49 12.14 15.04
CA ALA A 52 4.99 13.47 14.79
C ALA A 52 4.28 14.22 13.64
N ILE A 53 3.44 13.55 12.85
CA ILE A 53 2.68 14.19 11.78
C ILE A 53 1.55 15.01 12.41
N PRO A 54 1.59 16.35 12.35
CA PRO A 54 0.50 17.16 12.87
C PRO A 54 -0.76 16.87 12.06
N ALA A 55 -1.85 16.57 12.75
CA ALA A 55 -3.16 16.49 12.12
C ALA A 55 -3.43 17.83 11.43
N THR A 56 -3.48 17.84 10.10
CA THR A 56 -4.01 18.99 9.40
C THR A 56 -5.47 19.12 9.83
N PRO A 57 -5.89 20.29 10.37
CA PRO A 57 -7.30 20.50 10.62
C PRO A 57 -8.01 20.29 9.28
N ARG A 58 -8.96 19.34 9.26
CA ARG A 58 -9.87 19.22 8.12
C ARG A 58 -10.44 20.62 7.92
N LYS A 59 -10.40 21.13 6.68
CA LYS A 59 -11.09 22.37 6.34
C LYS A 59 -12.51 22.27 6.94
N PRO A 60 -13.00 23.33 7.61
CA PRO A 60 -14.38 23.33 8.07
C PRO A 60 -15.28 22.98 6.89
N ASP A 61 -16.29 22.14 7.14
CA ASP A 61 -17.37 21.90 6.21
C ASP A 61 -17.97 23.27 5.87
N ILE A 62 -17.73 23.74 4.63
CA ILE A 62 -18.27 25.01 4.16
C ILE A 62 -19.76 24.75 3.96
N ASP A 63 -20.61 25.39 4.76
CA ASP A 63 -22.03 25.48 4.47
C ASP A 63 -22.20 26.28 3.19
N ILE A 64 -22.51 25.59 2.09
CA ILE A 64 -22.86 26.20 0.81
C ILE A 64 -24.31 26.66 0.96
N GLU A 65 -24.53 27.96 1.17
CA GLU A 65 -25.86 28.55 1.00
C GLU A 65 -26.18 28.60 -0.50
N GLU A 66 -27.25 27.94 -0.91
CA GLU A 66 -27.79 28.04 -2.27
C GLU A 66 -28.29 29.48 -2.49
N ILE A 67 -27.52 30.26 -3.25
CA ILE A 67 -28.00 31.53 -3.78
C ILE A 67 -28.90 31.19 -4.97
N ASP A 68 -30.20 31.11 -4.72
CA ASP A 68 -31.19 31.08 -5.79
C ASP A 68 -31.26 32.47 -6.44
N ASP A 69 -30.35 32.75 -7.36
CA ASP A 69 -30.32 33.99 -8.15
C ASP A 69 -31.50 34.07 -9.16
N GLY A 70 -32.50 33.18 -9.08
CA GLY A 70 -33.69 33.18 -9.95
C GLY A 70 -33.34 33.05 -11.43
N ILE A 71 -32.13 32.59 -11.73
CA ILE A 71 -31.68 32.36 -13.10
C ILE A 71 -32.30 31.04 -13.53
N ASP A 72 -33.42 31.14 -14.23
CA ASP A 72 -34.02 30.02 -14.94
C ASP A 72 -33.05 29.54 -16.05
N ILE A 73 -32.23 28.55 -15.69
CA ILE A 73 -31.15 28.02 -16.53
C ILE A 73 -31.72 27.45 -17.83
N GLU A 74 -32.92 26.86 -17.77
CA GLU A 74 -33.60 26.32 -18.95
C GLU A 74 -33.83 27.41 -20.00
N ARG A 75 -34.29 28.59 -19.58
CA ARG A 75 -34.52 29.72 -20.47
C ARG A 75 -33.24 30.28 -21.10
N LYS A 76 -32.11 30.25 -20.37
CA LYS A 76 -30.81 30.70 -20.89
C LYS A 76 -30.22 29.72 -21.91
N VAL A 77 -30.46 28.43 -21.74
CA VAL A 77 -30.00 27.41 -22.70
C VAL A 77 -30.75 27.56 -24.02
N ASP A 78 -32.07 27.80 -23.98
CA ASP A 78 -32.87 28.05 -25.17
C ASP A 78 -32.41 29.31 -25.93
N GLU A 79 -32.01 30.38 -25.24
CA GLU A 79 -31.44 31.59 -25.87
C GLU A 79 -30.07 31.36 -26.52
N LEU A 80 -29.31 30.33 -26.12
CA LEU A 80 -27.96 30.06 -26.62
C LEU A 80 -27.93 29.04 -27.77
N ILE A 81 -28.92 28.16 -27.86
CA ILE A 81 -29.00 27.08 -28.86
C ILE A 81 -30.12 27.34 -29.89
N GLY A 82 -30.82 28.47 -29.77
CA GLY A 82 -31.76 28.98 -30.78
C GLY A 82 -31.11 29.28 -32.13
#